data_AF-A0A811QRQ8-F1
#
_entry.id   AF-A0A811QRQ8-F1
#
_cell.length_a   1.000
_cell.length_b   1.000
_cell.length_c   1.000
_cell.angle_alpha   90.00
_cell.angle_beta   90.00
_cell.angle_gamma   90.00
#
_symmetry.space_group_name_H-M   'P 1'
#
loop_
_entity.id
_entity.type
_entity.pdbx_description
1 polymer ?
#
loop_
_entity_poly.entity_id
_entity_poly.type
_entity_poly.pdbx_seq_one_letter_code
_entity_poly.pdbx_strand_id
1 'polypeptide(L)'
;MAPSPSTPTAPKTIADFFARPAKRLRAGSAAPAASLSSSPSSLSPEQRRRADTNLALARARRNLRLAESKAQASGGAPKLEELLVEETWAEALHGELRKPYALELCRFVAHERLHGPLSVYPPPHLVFHALNATPFDRVKAVIIGQISAR
;
A
#
# COMPACT_ATOMS: atom_id res chain seq x y z
N MET A 1 29.04 45.11 41.71
CA MET A 1 28.57 44.67 40.38
C MET A 1 28.07 43.24 40.54
N ALA A 2 26.77 43.04 40.71
CA ALA A 2 26.16 41.73 40.99
C ALA A 2 25.62 41.10 39.69
N PRO A 3 25.73 39.77 39.49
CA PRO A 3 25.22 39.13 38.27
C PRO A 3 23.69 38.90 38.34
N SER A 4 23.01 39.23 37.24
CA SER A 4 21.56 39.01 37.06
C SER A 4 21.21 37.52 36.88
N PRO A 5 20.03 37.06 37.31
CA PRO A 5 19.63 35.66 37.22
C PRO A 5 19.20 35.24 35.80
N SER A 6 19.56 34.02 35.40
CA SER A 6 19.11 33.37 34.16
C SER A 6 17.64 32.95 34.26
N THR A 7 16.83 33.29 33.26
CA THR A 7 15.42 32.89 33.17
C THR A 7 15.26 31.40 32.84
N PRO A 8 14.30 30.69 33.46
CA PRO A 8 14.03 29.29 33.13
C PRO A 8 13.34 29.17 31.77
N THR A 9 13.86 28.28 30.92
CA THR A 9 13.24 27.95 29.62
C THR A 9 12.00 27.09 29.85
N ALA A 10 10.84 27.50 29.32
CA ALA A 10 9.59 26.75 29.46
C ALA A 10 9.68 25.34 28.85
N PRO A 11 9.04 24.32 29.44
CA PRO A 11 9.05 22.97 28.91
C PRO A 11 8.24 22.88 27.62
N LYS A 12 8.84 22.32 26.57
CA LYS A 12 8.19 22.06 25.27
C LYS A 12 7.11 21.01 25.45
N THR A 13 5.95 21.23 24.86
CA THR A 13 4.80 20.32 24.98
C THR A 13 4.69 19.42 23.76
N ILE A 14 3.95 18.31 23.89
CA ILE A 14 3.75 17.37 22.76
C ILE A 14 3.09 18.04 21.55
N ALA A 15 2.38 19.15 21.76
CA ALA A 15 1.78 19.96 20.70
C ALA A 15 2.81 20.61 19.78
N ASP A 16 4.01 20.93 20.29
CA ASP A 16 5.11 21.48 19.48
C ASP A 16 5.61 20.49 18.43
N PHE A 17 5.40 19.18 18.63
CA PHE A 17 5.79 18.14 17.69
C PHE A 17 4.88 18.07 16.46
N PHE A 18 3.60 18.44 16.62
CA PHE A 18 2.60 18.39 15.55
C PHE A 18 2.37 19.73 14.87
N ALA A 19 2.95 20.81 15.40
CA ALA A 19 2.97 22.12 14.77
C ALA A 19 3.89 22.10 13.52
N ARG A 20 3.33 21.77 12.36
CA ARG A 20 3.99 21.95 11.07
C ARG A 20 4.35 23.42 10.86
N PRO A 21 5.62 23.80 10.58
CA PRO A 21 5.93 25.16 10.20
C PRO A 21 5.26 25.49 8.86
N ALA A 22 4.47 26.57 8.84
CA ALA A 22 3.94 27.14 7.62
C ALA A 22 5.09 27.51 6.66
N LYS A 23 4.94 27.17 5.38
CA LYS A 23 5.92 27.42 4.32
C LYS A 23 6.34 28.91 4.32
N ARG A 24 7.54 29.21 4.83
CA ARG A 24 8.19 30.50 4.63
C ARG A 24 9.05 30.40 3.37
N LEU A 25 8.64 31.11 2.32
CA LEU A 25 9.49 31.40 1.16
C LEU A 25 10.77 32.09 1.68
N ARG A 26 11.91 31.40 1.58
CA ARG A 26 13.22 31.98 1.92
C ARG A 26 13.99 32.23 0.63
N ALA A 27 14.16 33.50 0.30
CA ALA A 27 15.21 33.95 -0.60
C ALA A 27 16.58 33.82 0.09
N GLY A 28 17.57 33.32 -0.65
CA GLY A 28 19.01 33.52 -0.44
C GLY A 28 19.62 33.09 0.90
N SER A 29 20.25 31.92 0.95
CA SER A 29 21.42 31.66 1.81
C SER A 29 22.09 30.37 1.32
N ALA A 30 23.38 30.48 1.01
CA ALA A 30 24.23 29.48 0.35
C ALA A 30 24.15 28.09 0.99
N ALA A 31 23.88 27.08 0.16
CA ALA A 31 24.11 25.69 0.49
C ALA A 31 25.63 25.44 0.58
N PRO A 32 26.13 24.63 1.54
CA PRO A 32 27.48 24.12 1.43
C PRO A 32 27.51 23.22 0.20
N ALA A 33 28.42 23.52 -0.72
CA ALA A 33 28.66 22.72 -1.91
C ALA A 33 28.99 21.29 -1.49
N ALA A 34 28.02 20.39 -1.65
CA ALA A 34 28.29 18.97 -1.72
C ALA A 34 29.23 18.78 -2.91
N SER A 35 30.47 18.42 -2.60
CA SER A 35 31.55 18.15 -3.53
C SER A 35 31.07 17.21 -4.63
N LEU A 36 31.00 17.74 -5.85
CA LEU A 36 30.79 17.01 -7.09
C LEU A 36 31.99 16.10 -7.33
N SER A 37 31.90 14.86 -6.83
CA SER A 37 32.89 13.81 -7.09
C SER A 37 32.22 12.45 -6.89
N SER A 38 31.62 11.90 -7.95
CA SER A 38 31.80 10.51 -8.38
C SER A 38 30.75 10.11 -9.43
N SER A 39 31.24 9.82 -10.63
CA SER A 39 30.75 8.84 -11.63
C SER A 39 29.25 8.83 -12.04
N PRO A 40 28.92 8.94 -13.34
CA PRO A 40 27.55 9.10 -13.84
C PRO A 40 26.69 7.82 -13.87
N SER A 41 26.93 6.80 -13.03
CA SER A 41 26.31 5.48 -13.24
C SER A 41 25.75 4.74 -12.01
N SER A 42 25.65 5.35 -10.82
CA SER A 42 25.01 4.66 -9.69
C SER A 42 24.17 5.57 -8.79
N LEU A 43 22.87 5.28 -8.70
CA LEU A 43 21.97 5.89 -7.71
C LEU A 43 22.48 5.64 -6.28
N SER A 44 22.33 6.62 -5.40
CA SER A 44 22.58 6.42 -3.97
C SER A 44 21.63 5.35 -3.39
N PRO A 45 21.99 4.70 -2.26
CA PRO A 45 21.13 3.69 -1.64
C PRO A 45 19.72 4.19 -1.35
N GLU A 46 19.61 5.44 -0.89
CA GLU A 46 18.31 6.06 -0.60
C GLU A 46 17.52 6.37 -1.88
N GLN A 47 18.18 6.81 -2.95
CA GLN A 47 17.53 7.01 -4.25
C GLN A 47 16.99 5.69 -4.82
N ARG A 48 17.76 4.60 -4.70
CA ARG A 48 17.34 3.26 -5.12
C ARG A 48 16.13 2.78 -4.33
N ARG A 49 16.15 2.91 -3.00
CA ARG A 49 15.02 2.53 -2.13
C ARG A 49 13.74 3.29 -2.48
N ARG A 50 13.86 4.60 -2.77
CA ARG A 50 12.72 5.42 -3.23
C ARG A 50 12.22 4.95 -4.59
N ALA A 51 13.11 4.68 -5.54
CA ALA A 51 12.75 4.16 -6.85
C ALA A 51 12.02 2.81 -6.74
N ASP A 52 12.53 1.89 -5.92
CA ASP A 52 11.91 0.58 -5.69
C ASP A 52 10.51 0.70 -5.07
N THR A 53 10.36 1.60 -4.10
CA THR A 53 9.07 1.88 -3.46
C THR A 53 8.07 2.47 -4.47
N ASN A 54 8.51 3.42 -5.29
CA ASN A 54 7.67 4.03 -6.31
C ASN A 54 7.25 3.02 -7.38
N LEU A 55 8.16 2.14 -7.78
CA LEU A 55 7.87 1.06 -8.71
C LEU A 55 6.83 0.08 -8.13
N ALA A 56 7.00 -0.32 -6.86
CA ALA A 56 6.04 -1.19 -6.18
C ALA A 56 4.65 -0.53 -6.12
N LEU A 57 4.58 0.75 -5.76
CA LEU A 57 3.32 1.51 -5.74
C LEU A 57 2.67 1.63 -7.13
N ALA A 58 3.47 1.86 -8.18
CA ALA A 58 2.97 1.93 -9.54
C ALA A 58 2.40 0.59 -10.01
N ARG A 59 3.06 -0.53 -9.69
CA ARG A 59 2.57 -1.88 -9.97
C ARG A 59 1.27 -2.17 -9.23
N ALA A 60 1.21 -1.89 -7.92
CA ALA A 60 0.01 -2.06 -7.12
C ALA A 60 -1.20 -1.29 -7.69
N ARG A 61 -0.99 -0.04 -8.11
CA ARG A 61 -2.03 0.79 -8.75
C ARG A 61 -2.50 0.22 -10.10
N ARG A 62 -1.57 -0.26 -10.93
CA ARG A 62 -1.92 -0.95 -12.19
C ARG A 62 -2.75 -2.19 -11.91
N ASN A 63 -2.34 -3.01 -10.95
CA ASN A 63 -3.03 -4.24 -10.60
C ASN A 63 -4.44 -3.97 -10.06
N LEU A 64 -4.61 -2.95 -9.21
CA LEU A 64 -5.93 -2.53 -8.75
C LEU A 64 -6.86 -2.18 -9.93
N ARG A 65 -6.38 -1.40 -10.90
CA ARG A 65 -7.16 -1.04 -12.10
C ARG A 65 -7.53 -2.26 -12.96
N LEU A 66 -6.62 -3.23 -13.09
CA LEU A 66 -6.89 -4.47 -13.82
C LEU A 66 -7.96 -5.30 -13.10
N ALA A 67 -7.88 -5.44 -11.79
CA ALA A 67 -8.89 -6.15 -11.00
C ALA A 67 -10.26 -5.45 -11.08
N GLU A 68 -10.30 -4.12 -11.05
CA GLU A 68 -11.51 -3.32 -11.28
C GLU A 68 -12.13 -3.58 -12.66
N SER A 69 -11.30 -3.50 -13.71
CA SER A 69 -11.75 -3.74 -15.09
C SER A 69 -12.31 -5.16 -15.26
N LYS A 70 -11.65 -6.18 -14.71
CA LYS A 70 -12.15 -7.57 -14.75
C LYS A 70 -13.45 -7.77 -13.97
N ALA A 71 -13.58 -7.12 -12.82
CA ALA A 71 -14.81 -7.16 -12.04
C ALA A 71 -16.00 -6.55 -12.81
N GLN A 72 -15.77 -5.44 -13.53
CA GLN A 72 -16.79 -4.80 -14.38
C GLN A 72 -17.15 -5.62 -15.61
N ALA A 73 -16.18 -6.30 -16.22
CA ALA A 73 -16.42 -7.16 -17.39
C ALA A 73 -17.32 -8.37 -17.09
N SER A 74 -17.44 -8.77 -15.81
CA SER A 74 -18.10 -10.01 -15.41
C SER A 74 -19.58 -9.90 -15.02
N GLY A 75 -20.27 -8.81 -15.39
CA GLY A 75 -21.74 -8.75 -15.38
C GLY A 75 -22.45 -9.00 -14.02
N GLY A 76 -21.76 -8.87 -12.89
CA GLY A 76 -22.35 -8.95 -11.54
C GLY A 76 -21.62 -9.88 -10.56
N ALA A 77 -20.94 -10.93 -11.05
CA ALA A 77 -20.16 -11.84 -10.21
C ALA A 77 -18.91 -12.36 -10.94
N PRO A 78 -17.76 -11.64 -10.88
CA PRO A 78 -16.52 -12.13 -11.44
C PRO A 78 -16.08 -13.45 -10.82
N LYS A 79 -15.50 -14.33 -11.64
CA LYS A 79 -14.77 -15.49 -11.14
C LYS A 79 -13.65 -15.00 -10.25
N LEU A 80 -13.60 -15.51 -9.03
CA LEU A 80 -12.69 -15.00 -8.01
C LEU A 80 -11.23 -15.09 -8.47
N GLU A 81 -10.84 -16.23 -9.07
CA GLU A 81 -9.50 -16.45 -9.64
C GLU A 81 -9.05 -15.35 -10.61
N GLU A 82 -9.97 -14.77 -11.39
CA GLU A 82 -9.62 -13.74 -12.38
C GLU A 82 -9.23 -12.41 -11.73
N LEU A 83 -9.68 -12.16 -10.50
CA LEU A 83 -9.41 -10.95 -9.73
C LEU A 83 -8.02 -10.97 -9.08
N LEU A 84 -7.37 -12.14 -9.00
CA LEU A 84 -5.96 -12.25 -8.61
C LEU A 84 -5.11 -11.99 -9.86
N VAL A 85 -4.67 -10.73 -10.02
CA VAL A 85 -4.00 -10.26 -11.24
C VAL A 85 -2.49 -10.16 -11.09
N GLU A 86 -1.97 -10.25 -9.88
CA GLU A 86 -0.53 -10.32 -9.64
C GLU A 86 -0.04 -11.74 -9.96
N GLU A 87 0.89 -11.81 -10.91
CA GLU A 87 1.27 -13.04 -11.60
C GLU A 87 1.91 -14.05 -10.65
N THR A 88 2.81 -13.61 -9.77
CA THR A 88 3.54 -14.52 -8.86
C THR A 88 2.62 -15.15 -7.81
N TRP A 89 1.61 -14.40 -7.34
CA TRP A 89 0.57 -14.96 -6.48
C TRP A 89 -0.39 -15.89 -7.24
N ALA A 90 -0.76 -15.54 -8.47
CA ALA A 90 -1.63 -16.37 -9.29
C ALA A 90 -0.98 -17.74 -9.58
N GLU A 91 0.33 -17.77 -9.82
CA GLU A 91 1.12 -19.00 -9.95
C GLU A 91 1.16 -19.79 -8.63
N ALA A 92 1.51 -19.13 -7.52
CA ALA A 92 1.64 -19.78 -6.22
C ALA A 92 0.33 -20.40 -5.71
N LEU A 93 -0.82 -19.76 -5.98
CA LEU A 93 -2.14 -20.20 -5.50
C LEU A 93 -2.95 -20.97 -6.55
N HIS A 94 -2.39 -21.19 -7.74
CA HIS A 94 -3.08 -21.83 -8.86
C HIS A 94 -3.69 -23.19 -8.52
N GLY A 95 -2.94 -24.02 -7.79
CA GLY A 95 -3.39 -25.34 -7.34
C GLY A 95 -4.44 -25.26 -6.25
N GLU A 96 -4.34 -24.28 -5.35
CA GLU A 96 -5.22 -24.12 -4.19
C GLU A 96 -6.62 -23.66 -4.60
N LEU A 97 -6.70 -22.67 -5.50
CA LEU A 97 -7.97 -22.09 -5.94
C LEU A 97 -8.82 -23.08 -6.75
N ARG A 98 -8.19 -24.11 -7.33
CA ARG A 98 -8.89 -25.17 -8.07
C ARG A 98 -9.37 -26.34 -7.22
N LYS A 99 -9.02 -26.39 -5.94
CA LYS A 99 -9.51 -27.46 -5.07
C LYS A 99 -11.05 -27.38 -4.95
N PRO A 100 -11.75 -28.52 -4.81
CA PRO A 100 -13.22 -28.54 -4.80
C PRO A 100 -13.85 -27.55 -3.79
N TYR A 101 -13.32 -27.49 -2.57
CA TYR A 101 -13.83 -26.59 -1.53
C TYR A 101 -13.66 -25.11 -1.91
N ALA A 102 -12.60 -24.75 -2.63
CA ALA A 102 -12.33 -23.37 -3.03
C ALA A 102 -13.30 -22.95 -4.14
N LEU A 103 -13.58 -23.84 -5.09
CA LEU A 103 -14.58 -23.63 -6.13
C LEU A 103 -16.00 -23.50 -5.54
N GLU A 104 -16.34 -24.34 -4.56
CA GLU A 104 -17.61 -24.25 -3.83
C GLU A 104 -17.73 -22.93 -3.07
N LEU A 105 -16.67 -22.50 -2.39
CA LEU A 105 -16.64 -21.20 -1.70
C LEU A 105 -16.81 -20.03 -2.69
N CYS A 106 -16.15 -20.06 -3.85
CA CYS A 106 -16.30 -19.04 -4.87
C CYS A 106 -17.75 -18.95 -5.38
N ARG A 107 -18.40 -20.09 -5.60
CA ARG A 107 -19.81 -20.16 -6.02
C ARG A 107 -20.74 -19.60 -4.93
N PHE A 108 -20.51 -19.98 -3.68
CA PHE A 108 -21.28 -19.46 -2.55
C PHE A 108 -21.18 -17.93 -2.45
N VAL A 109 -19.96 -17.38 -2.46
CA VAL A 109 -19.75 -15.93 -2.38
C VAL A 109 -20.36 -15.19 -3.58
N ALA A 110 -20.27 -15.75 -4.79
CA ALA A 110 -20.91 -15.19 -5.97
C ALA A 110 -22.44 -15.18 -5.85
N HIS A 111 -23.03 -16.27 -5.35
CA HIS A 111 -24.47 -16.36 -5.08
C HIS A 111 -24.91 -15.30 -4.07
N GLU A 112 -24.24 -15.21 -2.92
CA GLU A 112 -24.58 -14.22 -1.88
C GLU A 112 -24.45 -12.78 -2.38
N ARG A 113 -23.50 -12.50 -3.28
CA ARG A 113 -23.36 -11.17 -3.89
C ARG A 113 -24.51 -10.79 -4.82
N LEU A 114 -25.09 -11.77 -5.52
CA LEU A 114 -26.14 -11.54 -6.52
C LEU A 114 -27.55 -11.63 -5.93
N HIS A 115 -27.75 -12.54 -4.98
CA HIS A 115 -29.07 -12.94 -4.51
C HIS A 115 -29.23 -12.80 -3.00
N GLY A 116 -28.13 -12.54 -2.27
CA GLY A 116 -28.16 -12.40 -0.83
C GLY A 116 -28.95 -11.17 -0.39
N PRO A 117 -29.60 -11.23 0.79
CA PRO A 117 -30.35 -10.10 1.34
C PRO A 117 -29.45 -8.95 1.80
N LEU A 118 -28.16 -9.22 2.00
CA LEU A 118 -27.17 -8.27 2.52
C LEU A 118 -26.03 -8.07 1.53
N SER A 119 -25.54 -6.83 1.45
CA SER A 119 -24.37 -6.49 0.64
C SER A 119 -23.11 -7.18 1.16
N VAL A 120 -22.47 -8.00 0.34
CA VAL A 120 -21.22 -8.69 0.68
C VAL A 120 -20.01 -7.78 0.46
N TYR A 121 -19.27 -7.52 1.53
CA TYR A 121 -18.02 -6.75 1.52
C TYR A 121 -16.80 -7.66 1.68
N PRO A 122 -15.64 -7.26 1.11
CA PRO A 122 -15.40 -6.07 0.30
C PRO A 122 -15.99 -6.19 -1.13
N PRO A 123 -16.03 -5.12 -1.95
CA PRO A 123 -16.29 -5.23 -3.38
C PRO A 123 -15.39 -6.26 -4.09
N PRO A 124 -15.83 -6.90 -5.18
CA PRO A 124 -15.10 -8.02 -5.78
C PRO A 124 -13.63 -7.72 -6.14
N HIS A 125 -13.37 -6.58 -6.78
CA HIS A 125 -12.01 -6.18 -7.18
C HIS A 125 -11.05 -5.94 -6.01
N LEU A 126 -11.57 -5.82 -4.78
CA LEU A 126 -10.78 -5.63 -3.57
C LEU A 126 -10.52 -6.92 -2.78
N VAL A 127 -11.13 -8.06 -3.17
CA VAL A 127 -10.97 -9.32 -2.41
C VAL A 127 -9.50 -9.74 -2.31
N PHE A 128 -8.74 -9.60 -3.39
CA PHE A 128 -7.29 -9.89 -3.42
C PHE A 128 -6.41 -8.65 -3.36
N HIS A 129 -6.89 -7.53 -2.83
CA HIS A 129 -6.15 -6.26 -2.86
C HIS A 129 -4.73 -6.37 -2.25
N ALA A 130 -4.60 -7.05 -1.11
CA ALA A 130 -3.30 -7.23 -0.45
C ALA A 130 -2.30 -8.02 -1.31
N LEU A 131 -2.74 -9.11 -1.93
CA LEU A 131 -1.92 -9.94 -2.82
C LEU A 131 -1.59 -9.19 -4.11
N ASN A 132 -2.57 -8.48 -4.66
CA ASN A 132 -2.39 -7.67 -5.87
C ASN A 132 -1.42 -6.49 -5.68
N ALA A 133 -1.26 -6.01 -4.45
CA ALA A 133 -0.37 -4.90 -4.13
C ALA A 133 1.09 -5.31 -3.87
N THR A 134 1.33 -6.58 -3.49
CA THR A 134 2.65 -7.05 -3.07
C THR A 134 2.98 -8.37 -3.74
N PRO A 135 3.95 -8.41 -4.69
CA PRO A 135 4.42 -9.65 -5.30
C PRO A 135 4.87 -10.67 -4.25
N PHE A 136 4.67 -11.95 -4.54
CA PHE A 136 4.92 -13.05 -3.62
C PHE A 136 6.36 -13.04 -3.07
N ASP A 137 7.34 -12.83 -3.95
CA ASP A 137 8.78 -12.77 -3.62
C ASP A 137 9.18 -11.55 -2.77
N ARG A 138 8.31 -10.52 -2.72
CA ARG A 138 8.57 -9.28 -1.98
C ARG A 138 7.91 -9.24 -0.61
N VAL A 139 7.15 -10.26 -0.24
CA VAL A 139 6.54 -10.36 1.08
C VAL A 139 7.62 -10.58 2.14
N LYS A 140 7.59 -9.77 3.21
CA LYS A 140 8.55 -9.85 4.33
C LYS A 140 7.90 -10.14 5.67
N ALA A 141 6.63 -9.80 5.80
CA ALA A 141 5.83 -10.01 7.00
C ALA A 141 4.38 -10.23 6.58
N VAL A 142 3.66 -11.04 7.36
CA VAL A 142 2.24 -11.32 7.17
C VAL A 142 1.50 -10.82 8.41
N ILE A 143 0.50 -9.96 8.19
CA ILE A 143 -0.38 -9.44 9.24
C ILE A 143 -1.77 -10.02 8.99
N ILE A 144 -2.30 -10.76 9.96
CA ILE A 144 -3.60 -11.42 9.86
C ILE A 144 -4.62 -10.58 10.66
N GLY A 145 -5.66 -10.12 9.99
CA GLY A 145 -6.78 -9.43 10.60
C GLY A 145 -7.92 -10.39 10.97
N GLN A 146 -8.85 -9.90 11.80
CA GLN A 146 -10.09 -10.60 12.12
C GLN A 146 -11.26 -9.99 11.36
N ILE A 147 -12.21 -10.83 10.94
CA ILE A 147 -13.53 -10.40 10.49
C ILE A 147 -14.47 -10.46 11.69
N SER A 148 -15.02 -9.31 12.08
CA SER A 148 -16.07 -9.24 13.09
C SER A 148 -17.41 -9.10 12.35
N ALA A 149 -18.20 -10.17 12.36
CA ALA A 149 -19.59 -10.11 11.94
C ALA A 149 -20.40 -9.53 13.10
N ARG A 150 -21.07 -8.41 12.87
CA ARG A 150 -22.07 -7.84 13.78
C ARG A 150 -23.45 -8.30 13.37
#